data_AF-D3SGA5-F1
#
_entry.id   AF-D3SGA5-F1
#
_cell.length_a   1.000
_cell.length_b   1.000
_cell.length_c   1.000
_cell.angle_alpha   90.00
_cell.angle_beta   90.00
_cell.angle_gamma   90.00
#
_symmetry.space_group_name_H-M   'P 1'
#
loop_
_entity.id
_entity.type
_entity.pdbx_description
1 polymer ?
#
loop_
_entity_poly.entity_id
_entity_poly.type
_entity_poly.pdbx_seq_one_letter_code
_entity_poly.pdbx_strand_id
1 'polypeptide(L)'
;MSDPAPTPGTIAALADMQSRQHGEDLLDDLVHDLQDRAAVQHLNEMDEGDDAEGALASFSREAADINNRGPSGQVQWLIEQMGEQRAYAAIEAAARQRDQNLKKKLMSAVAREEAQA
;
A
#
# COMPACT_ATOMS: atom_id res chain seq x y z
N MET A 1 -7.40 25.46 7.61
CA MET A 1 -7.45 24.80 8.92
C MET A 1 -6.61 23.55 8.78
N SER A 2 -5.53 23.41 9.55
CA SER A 2 -4.69 22.20 9.49
C SER A 2 -5.39 21.11 10.29
N ASP A 3 -5.51 19.92 9.72
CA ASP A 3 -6.00 18.75 10.45
C ASP A 3 -5.10 18.48 11.68
N PRO A 4 -5.67 18.06 12.82
CA PRO A 4 -4.86 17.66 13.97
C PRO A 4 -3.93 16.51 13.57
N ALA A 5 -2.72 16.48 14.15
CA ALA A 5 -1.81 15.37 13.93
C ALA A 5 -2.45 14.05 14.40
N PRO A 6 -2.21 12.93 13.69
CA PRO A 6 -2.74 11.63 14.08
C PRO A 6 -2.27 11.28 15.50
N THR A 7 -3.18 10.80 16.33
CA THR A 7 -2.77 10.33 17.67
C THR A 7 -2.12 8.96 17.56
N PRO A 8 -1.15 8.62 18.42
CA PRO A 8 -0.58 7.27 18.48
C PRO A 8 -1.66 6.16 18.65
N GLY A 9 -2.78 6.47 19.31
CA GLY A 9 -3.92 5.55 19.44
C GLY A 9 -4.64 5.29 18.12
N THR A 10 -4.77 6.29 17.25
CA THR A 10 -5.42 6.13 15.94
C THR A 10 -4.57 5.26 15.00
N ILE A 11 -3.25 5.45 15.00
CA ILE A 11 -2.30 4.67 14.20
C ILE A 11 -2.37 3.19 14.59
N ALA A 12 -2.29 2.89 15.90
CA ALA A 12 -2.33 1.52 16.39
C ALA A 12 -3.68 0.83 16.10
N ALA A 13 -4.80 1.55 16.24
CA ALA A 13 -6.13 0.99 15.96
C ALA A 13 -6.31 0.64 14.48
N LEU A 14 -5.83 1.49 13.57
CA LEU A 14 -5.88 1.18 12.13
C LEU A 14 -4.95 0.03 11.74
N ALA A 15 -3.71 0.04 12.24
CA ALA A 15 -2.78 -1.04 11.99
C ALA A 15 -3.34 -2.40 12.44
N ASP A 16 -3.93 -2.46 13.64
CA ASP A 16 -4.56 -3.67 14.18
C ASP A 16 -5.81 -4.07 13.40
N MET A 17 -6.67 -3.11 13.03
CA MET A 17 -7.87 -3.38 12.23
C MET A 17 -7.51 -3.96 10.85
N GLN A 18 -6.56 -3.37 10.14
CA GLN A 18 -6.18 -3.80 8.80
C GLN A 18 -5.45 -5.14 8.81
N SER A 19 -4.51 -5.33 9.73
CA SER A 19 -3.78 -6.60 9.86
C SER A 19 -4.71 -7.76 10.18
N ARG A 20 -5.74 -7.55 11.01
CA ARG A 20 -6.73 -8.59 11.34
C ARG A 20 -7.72 -8.88 10.19
N GLN A 21 -8.15 -7.85 9.45
CA GLN A 21 -9.18 -8.01 8.42
C GLN A 21 -8.62 -8.49 7.08
N HIS A 22 -7.44 -8.03 6.70
CA HIS A 22 -6.90 -8.26 5.36
C HIS A 22 -5.52 -8.93 5.34
N GLY A 23 -4.92 -9.18 6.51
CA GLY A 23 -3.54 -9.66 6.64
C GLY A 23 -2.53 -8.52 6.54
N GLU A 24 -1.32 -8.76 7.03
CA GLU A 24 -0.22 -7.79 7.02
C GLU A 24 0.16 -7.37 5.59
N ASP A 25 0.01 -8.29 4.61
CA ASP A 25 0.33 -8.07 3.20
C ASP A 25 -0.40 -6.87 2.57
N LEU A 26 -1.56 -6.45 3.08
CA LEU A 26 -2.30 -5.33 2.48
C LEU A 26 -1.49 -4.03 2.54
N LEU A 27 -0.86 -3.78 3.70
CA LEU A 27 -0.08 -2.56 3.90
C LEU A 27 1.25 -2.65 3.14
N ASP A 28 1.86 -3.84 3.10
CA ASP A 28 3.04 -4.13 2.29
C ASP A 28 2.81 -3.82 0.80
N ASP A 29 1.73 -4.37 0.24
CA ASP A 29 1.34 -4.16 -1.16
C ASP A 29 1.09 -2.66 -1.45
N LEU A 30 0.41 -1.97 -0.53
CA LEU A 30 0.12 -0.54 -0.68
C LEU A 30 1.39 0.32 -0.64
N VAL A 31 2.32 0.03 0.28
CA VAL A 31 3.62 0.73 0.35
C VAL A 31 4.41 0.49 -0.95
N HIS A 32 4.43 -0.76 -1.44
CA HIS A 32 5.11 -1.09 -2.69
C HIS A 32 4.52 -0.33 -3.88
N ASP A 33 3.19 -0.34 -4.04
CA ASP A 33 2.49 0.37 -5.11
C ASP A 33 2.78 1.89 -5.11
N LEU A 34 2.88 2.50 -3.92
CA LEU A 34 3.19 3.92 -3.79
C LEU A 34 4.64 4.23 -4.14
N GLN A 35 5.58 3.39 -3.68
CA GLN A 35 7.00 3.54 -4.00
C GLN A 35 7.27 3.30 -5.49
N ASP A 36 6.61 2.33 -6.12
CA ASP A 36 6.70 2.11 -7.57
C ASP A 36 6.20 3.32 -8.36
N ARG A 37 5.08 3.93 -7.94
CA ARG A 37 4.57 5.15 -8.60
C ARG A 37 5.52 6.33 -8.42
N ALA A 38 6.07 6.50 -7.22
CA ALA A 38 7.07 7.53 -6.96
C ALA A 38 8.32 7.31 -7.82
N ALA A 39 8.78 6.07 -7.95
CA ALA A 39 9.91 5.69 -8.77
C ALA A 39 9.65 5.97 -10.26
N VAL A 40 8.48 5.60 -10.79
CA VAL A 40 8.09 5.90 -12.17
C VAL A 40 8.04 7.41 -12.41
N GLN A 41 7.46 8.18 -11.48
CA GLN A 41 7.44 9.63 -11.60
C GLN A 41 8.86 10.20 -11.62
N HIS A 42 9.71 9.76 -10.70
CA HIS A 42 11.10 10.19 -10.62
C HIS A 42 11.86 9.87 -11.92
N LEU A 43 11.74 8.65 -12.44
CA LEU A 43 12.35 8.24 -13.70
C LEU A 43 11.90 9.07 -14.91
N ASN A 44 10.64 9.50 -14.94
CA ASN A 44 10.12 10.36 -16.01
C ASN A 44 10.68 11.79 -15.94
N GLU A 45 11.20 12.20 -14.79
CA GLU A 45 11.77 13.53 -14.54
C GLU A 45 13.31 13.55 -14.65
N MET A 46 13.94 12.38 -14.83
CA MET A 46 15.40 12.23 -14.95
C MET A 46 15.91 12.61 -16.34
N ASP A 47 17.11 13.19 -16.40
CA ASP A 47 17.77 13.55 -17.66
C ASP A 47 18.45 12.32 -18.30
N GLU A 48 18.66 12.38 -19.62
CA GLU A 48 19.45 11.36 -20.33
C GLU A 48 20.89 11.32 -19.79
N GLY A 49 21.22 10.23 -19.08
CA GLY A 49 22.54 10.00 -18.48
C GLY A 49 22.52 9.84 -16.96
N ASP A 50 21.38 10.09 -16.32
CA ASP A 50 21.22 9.84 -14.89
C ASP A 50 21.10 8.33 -14.57
N ASP A 51 21.49 7.94 -13.36
CA ASP A 51 21.50 6.55 -12.90
C ASP A 51 20.10 6.05 -12.51
N ALA A 52 19.32 5.68 -13.53
CA ALA A 52 17.98 5.13 -13.36
C ALA A 52 17.94 3.84 -12.52
N GLU A 53 18.96 2.99 -12.63
CA GLU A 53 19.03 1.72 -11.89
C GLU A 53 19.29 1.97 -10.40
N GLY A 54 20.22 2.87 -10.08
CA GLY A 54 20.47 3.32 -8.71
C GLY A 54 19.24 3.97 -8.07
N ALA A 55 18.49 4.77 -8.83
CA ALA A 55 17.25 5.37 -8.37
C ALA A 55 16.19 4.29 -8.03
N LEU A 56 15.92 3.35 -8.95
CA LEU A 56 15.01 2.22 -8.70
C LEU A 56 15.42 1.39 -7.48
N ALA A 57 16.71 1.10 -7.34
CA ALA A 57 17.24 0.36 -6.20
C ALA A 57 17.13 1.14 -4.88
N SER A 58 17.06 2.47 -4.92
CA SER A 58 16.78 3.30 -3.75
C SER A 58 15.32 3.16 -3.31
N PHE A 59 14.37 3.31 -4.24
CA PHE A 59 12.94 3.17 -3.95
C PHE A 59 12.59 1.77 -3.42
N SER A 60 13.16 0.73 -4.02
CA SER A 60 12.93 -0.65 -3.56
C SER A 60 13.48 -0.89 -2.15
N ARG A 61 14.65 -0.33 -1.81
CA ARG A 61 15.18 -0.38 -0.44
C ARG A 61 14.32 0.38 0.55
N GLU A 62 13.83 1.56 0.17
CA GLU A 62 12.96 2.35 1.03
C GLU A 62 11.64 1.61 1.32
N ALA A 63 11.02 1.00 0.31
CA ALA A 63 9.83 0.16 0.49
C ALA A 63 10.08 -0.98 1.49
N ALA A 64 11.21 -1.68 1.36
CA ALA A 64 11.58 -2.75 2.29
C ALA A 64 11.81 -2.22 3.72
N ASP A 65 12.49 -1.08 3.86
CA ASP A 65 12.73 -0.44 5.15
C ASP A 65 11.44 0.04 5.83
N ILE A 66 10.42 0.42 5.07
CA ILE A 66 9.10 0.77 5.60
C ILE A 66 8.35 -0.49 6.03
N ASN A 67 8.33 -1.53 5.20
CA ASN A 67 7.64 -2.79 5.50
C ASN A 67 8.22 -3.50 6.73
N ASN A 68 9.53 -3.44 6.93
CA ASN A 68 10.19 -4.00 8.11
C ASN A 68 9.84 -3.28 9.43
N ARG A 69 9.15 -2.14 9.41
CA ARG A 69 8.65 -1.46 10.63
C ARG A 69 7.36 -2.08 11.16
N GLY A 70 6.74 -2.97 10.39
CA GLY A 70 5.45 -3.57 10.67
C GLY A 70 4.26 -2.61 10.48
N PRO A 71 3.03 -3.11 10.68
CA PRO A 71 1.80 -2.41 10.35
C PRO A 71 1.66 -0.99 10.88
N SER A 72 1.99 -0.76 12.15
CA SER A 72 1.92 0.58 12.76
C SER A 72 2.91 1.56 12.13
N GLY A 73 4.11 1.10 11.79
CA GLY A 73 5.13 1.92 11.13
C GLY A 73 4.75 2.27 9.70
N GLN A 74 4.09 1.36 8.98
CA GLN A 74 3.58 1.60 7.64
C GLN A 74 2.44 2.62 7.64
N VAL A 75 1.46 2.47 8.55
CA VAL A 75 0.36 3.44 8.71
C VAL A 75 0.91 4.82 9.07
N GLN A 76 1.88 4.89 9.99
CA GLN A 76 2.53 6.14 10.33
C GLN A 76 3.20 6.78 9.10
N TRP A 77 3.99 6.01 8.34
CA TRP A 77 4.64 6.51 7.14
C TRP A 77 3.63 7.02 6.10
N LEU A 78 2.53 6.29 5.87
CA LEU A 78 1.46 6.74 4.97
C LEU A 78 0.90 8.09 5.42
N ILE A 79 0.60 8.25 6.71
CA ILE A 79 0.09 9.52 7.23
C ILE A 79 1.11 10.65 7.08
N GLU A 80 2.40 10.38 7.29
CA GLU A 80 3.47 11.36 7.09
C GLU A 80 3.58 11.80 5.63
N GLN A 81 3.40 10.89 4.66
CA GLN A 81 3.53 11.21 3.22
C GLN A 81 2.33 11.95 2.64
N MET A 82 1.11 11.57 3.01
CA MET A 82 -0.11 12.10 2.36
C MET A 82 -1.10 12.77 3.30
N GLY A 83 -0.83 12.78 4.61
CA GLY A 83 -1.76 13.25 5.62
C GLY A 83 -2.78 12.18 6.02
N GLU A 84 -3.38 12.37 7.20
CA GLU A 84 -4.18 11.36 7.87
C GLU A 84 -5.40 10.91 7.04
N GLN A 85 -6.21 11.86 6.58
CA GLN A 85 -7.43 11.55 5.81
C GLN A 85 -7.13 10.81 4.50
N ARG A 86 -6.04 11.17 3.81
CA ARG A 86 -5.67 10.54 2.54
C ARG A 86 -5.10 9.15 2.75
N ALA A 87 -4.31 8.95 3.82
CA ALA A 87 -3.80 7.63 4.19
C ALA A 87 -4.96 6.66 4.45
N TYR A 88 -5.99 7.09 5.21
CA TYR A 88 -7.17 6.27 5.45
C TYR A 88 -7.93 5.94 4.16
N ALA A 89 -8.17 6.93 3.32
CA ALA A 89 -8.83 6.70 2.03
C ALA A 89 -8.05 5.72 1.14
N ALA A 90 -6.72 5.81 1.12
CA ALA A 90 -5.85 4.92 0.35
C ALA A 90 -5.92 3.47 0.87
N ILE A 91 -5.82 3.29 2.19
CA ILE A 91 -5.93 1.98 2.85
C ILE A 91 -7.30 1.34 2.57
N GLU A 92 -8.40 2.08 2.73
CA GLU A 92 -9.74 1.57 2.43
C GLU A 92 -9.94 1.25 0.94
N ALA A 93 -9.34 2.04 0.03
CA ALA A 93 -9.39 1.77 -1.39
C ALA A 93 -8.64 0.46 -1.74
N ALA A 94 -7.45 0.26 -1.17
CA ALA A 94 -6.68 -0.96 -1.34
C ALA A 94 -7.43 -2.19 -0.82
N ALA A 95 -8.01 -2.11 0.38
CA ALA A 95 -8.82 -3.16 0.96
C ALA A 95 -10.01 -3.54 0.06
N ARG A 96 -10.79 -2.55 -0.39
CA ARG A 96 -11.92 -2.77 -1.30
C ARG A 96 -11.48 -3.41 -2.62
N GLN A 97 -10.34 -3.01 -3.17
CA GLN A 97 -9.81 -3.58 -4.41
C GLN A 97 -9.43 -5.05 -4.23
N ARG A 98 -8.80 -5.40 -3.10
CA ARG A 98 -8.43 -6.79 -2.75
C ARG A 98 -9.67 -7.67 -2.64
N ASP A 99 -10.70 -7.21 -1.95
CA ASP A 99 -11.97 -7.94 -1.78
C ASP A 99 -12.67 -8.17 -3.12
N GLN A 100 -12.70 -7.16 -3.99
CA GLN A 100 -13.27 -7.29 -5.33
C GLN A 100 -12.48 -8.30 -6.19
N ASN A 101 -11.16 -8.29 -6.09
CA ASN A 101 -10.30 -9.25 -6.81
C ASN A 101 -10.52 -10.68 -6.31
N LEU A 102 -10.62 -10.87 -4.99
CA LEU A 102 -10.93 -12.17 -4.40
C LEU A 102 -12.31 -12.67 -4.84
N LYS A 103 -13.34 -11.81 -4.78
CA LYS A 103 -14.69 -12.14 -5.25
C LYS A 103 -14.70 -12.57 -6.71
N LYS A 104 -14.01 -11.84 -7.59
CA LYS A 104 -13.90 -12.20 -9.03
C LYS A 104 -13.22 -13.57 -9.22
N LYS A 105 -12.14 -13.83 -8.48
CA LYS A 105 -11.43 -15.13 -8.53
C LYS A 105 -12.33 -16.27 -8.09
N LEU A 106 -13.04 -16.11 -6.97
CA LEU A 106 -13.97 -17.12 -6.46
C LEU A 106 -15.13 -17.39 -7.43
N MET A 107 -15.77 -16.35 -7.95
CA MET A 107 -16.84 -16.52 -8.95
C MET A 107 -16.35 -17.22 -10.21
N SER A 108 -15.12 -16.92 -10.64
CA SER A 108 -14.51 -17.58 -11.80
C SER A 108 -14.15 -19.04 -11.54
N ALA A 109 -13.75 -19.39 -10.32
CA ALA A 109 -13.48 -20.76 -9.91
C ALA A 109 -14.77 -21.59 -9.87
N VAL A 110 -15.82 -21.06 -9.23
CA VAL A 110 -17.15 -21.69 -9.17
C VAL A 110 -17.71 -21.92 -10.57
N ALA A 111 -17.67 -20.91 -11.45
CA ALA A 111 -18.15 -21.06 -12.83
C ALA A 111 -17.38 -22.12 -13.64
N ARG A 112 -16.09 -22.35 -13.34
CA ARG A 112 -15.30 -23.42 -13.98
C ARG A 112 -15.67 -24.80 -13.44
N GLU A 113 -15.92 -24.92 -12.14
CA GLU A 113 -16.39 -26.17 -11.54
C GLU A 113 -17.78 -26.55 -12.06
N GLU A 114 -18.70 -25.58 -12.18
CA GLU A 114 -20.04 -25.79 -12.77
C GLU A 114 -19.98 -26.17 -14.26
N ALA A 115 -19.01 -25.67 -15.02
CA ALA A 115 -18.82 -26.04 -16.43
C ALA A 115 -18.18 -27.43 -16.63
N GLN A 116 -17.64 -28.03 -15.57
CA GLN A 116 -17.00 -29.35 -15.57
C GLN A 116 -17.87 -30.45 -14.93
N ALA A 117 -19.00 -30.08 -14.33
CA ALA A 117 -20.01 -30.98 -13.76
C ALA A 117 -21.12 -31.30 -14.77
#